data_AF-A0A2P2ILG7-F1
#
_entry.id   AF-A0A2P2ILG7-F1
#
_cell.length_a   1.000
_cell.length_b   1.000
_cell.length_c   1.000
_cell.angle_alpha   90.00
_cell.angle_beta   90.00
_cell.angle_gamma   90.00
#
_symmetry.space_group_name_H-M   'P 1'
#
loop_
_entity.id
_entity.type
_entity.pdbx_description
1 polymer ?
#
loop_
_entity_poly.entity_id
_entity_poly.type
_entity_poly.pdbx_seq_one_letter_code
_entity_poly.pdbx_strand_id
1 'polypeptide(L)'
;MKLYGALVQTEVQGVENIHGPNEGWAWLARFLNTLPANMFTAVALNAFLQTAGFVLFKKYRSQFRKLLNIISNDFLKALRERRDPEMNPIIVEIQSYIEDNEYLREPEGRNLQESLLSSAMGPDSESGIGYY
;
A
#
# COMPACT_ATOMS: atom_id res chain seq x y z
N MET A 1 9.28 -3.30 0.71
CA MET A 1 8.40 -3.57 -0.45
C MET A 1 7.41 -2.44 -0.78
N LYS A 2 7.62 -1.20 -0.27
CA LYS A 2 6.73 -0.05 -0.56
C LYS A 2 6.68 0.29 -2.05
N LEU A 3 7.84 0.41 -2.70
CA LEU A 3 7.92 0.74 -4.14
C LEU A 3 7.17 -0.27 -5.02
N TYR A 4 7.38 -1.57 -4.79
CA TYR A 4 6.66 -2.59 -5.55
C TYR A 4 5.15 -2.55 -5.28
N GLY A 5 4.75 -2.37 -4.01
CA GLY A 5 3.34 -2.15 -3.68
C GLY A 5 2.74 -0.93 -4.39
N ALA A 6 3.52 0.15 -4.55
CA ALA A 6 3.10 1.35 -5.28
C ALA A 6 2.87 1.03 -6.76
N LEU A 7 3.79 0.32 -7.41
CA LEU A 7 3.62 -0.14 -8.80
C LEU A 7 2.37 -1.00 -8.96
N VAL A 8 2.06 -1.87 -8.01
CA VAL A 8 0.85 -2.72 -8.04
C VAL A 8 -0.45 -1.92 -8.03
N GLN A 9 -0.48 -0.79 -7.32
CA GLN A 9 -1.69 0.04 -7.19
C GLN A 9 -1.81 1.16 -8.23
N THR A 10 -0.75 1.44 -9.02
CA THR A 10 -0.76 2.50 -10.03
C THR A 10 -1.74 2.15 -11.15
N GLU A 11 -2.64 3.08 -11.46
CA GLU A 11 -3.57 3.01 -12.58
C GLU A 11 -3.26 4.18 -13.52
N VAL A 12 -2.98 3.88 -14.79
CA VAL A 12 -2.78 4.89 -15.84
C VAL A 12 -3.92 4.72 -16.85
N GLN A 13 -4.64 5.80 -17.15
CA GLN A 13 -5.78 5.74 -18.06
C GLN A 13 -5.35 5.23 -19.44
N GLY A 14 -6.05 4.20 -19.93
CA GLY A 14 -5.78 3.60 -21.24
C GLY A 14 -4.58 2.66 -21.31
N VAL A 15 -3.87 2.41 -20.19
CA VAL A 15 -2.71 1.51 -20.15
C VAL A 15 -2.94 0.41 -19.13
N GLU A 16 -2.85 -0.85 -19.56
CA GLU A 16 -2.89 -1.99 -18.65
C GLU A 16 -1.60 -2.04 -17.82
N ASN A 17 -1.75 -2.09 -16.50
CA ASN A 17 -0.63 -2.25 -15.60
C ASN A 17 -0.16 -3.71 -15.55
N ILE A 18 0.97 -4.00 -16.20
CA ILE A 18 1.60 -5.33 -16.23
C ILE A 18 2.02 -5.85 -14.85
N HIS A 19 2.20 -4.96 -13.88
CA HIS A 19 2.49 -5.29 -12.47
C HIS A 19 1.30 -5.04 -11.56
N GLY A 20 0.09 -4.94 -12.13
CA GLY A 20 -1.11 -4.59 -11.38
C GLY A 20 -1.53 -5.62 -10.33
N PRO A 21 -2.77 -5.52 -9.80
CA PRO A 21 -3.22 -6.33 -8.68
C PRO A 21 -3.10 -7.85 -8.84
N ASN A 22 -3.11 -8.37 -10.08
CA ASN A 22 -2.90 -9.80 -10.36
C ASN A 22 -1.49 -10.25 -9.94
N GLU A 23 -0.46 -9.51 -10.35
CA GLU A 23 0.91 -9.83 -9.98
C GLU A 23 1.17 -9.56 -8.50
N GLY A 24 0.56 -8.50 -7.94
CA GLY A 24 0.59 -8.25 -6.50
C GLY A 24 -0.01 -9.39 -5.67
N TRP A 25 -1.13 -9.97 -6.12
CA TRP A 25 -1.74 -11.14 -5.48
C TRP A 25 -0.85 -12.37 -5.58
N ALA A 26 -0.34 -12.67 -6.77
CA ALA A 26 0.56 -13.81 -7.00
C ALA A 26 1.84 -13.67 -6.18
N TRP A 27 2.40 -12.46 -6.09
CA TRP A 27 3.54 -12.16 -5.22
C TRP A 27 3.21 -12.44 -3.75
N LEU A 28 2.09 -11.94 -3.24
CA LEU A 28 1.72 -12.11 -1.83
C LEU A 28 1.45 -13.58 -1.48
N ALA A 29 0.80 -14.33 -2.38
CA ALA A 29 0.60 -15.76 -2.20
C ALA A 29 1.92 -16.54 -2.20
N ARG A 30 2.84 -16.27 -3.14
CA ARG A 30 4.17 -16.89 -3.16
C ARG A 30 4.97 -16.51 -1.91
N PHE A 31 4.90 -15.25 -1.48
CA PHE A 31 5.57 -14.74 -0.30
C PHE A 31 5.18 -15.54 0.94
N LEU A 32 3.87 -15.70 1.19
CA LEU A 32 3.36 -16.41 2.37
C LEU A 32 3.59 -17.93 2.31
N ASN A 33 3.60 -18.51 1.12
CA ASN A 33 3.79 -19.95 0.96
C ASN A 33 5.26 -20.41 1.00
N THR A 34 6.22 -19.51 0.74
CA THR A 34 7.63 -19.91 0.52
C THR A 34 8.61 -19.30 1.51
N LEU A 35 8.37 -18.07 1.99
CA LEU A 35 9.35 -17.39 2.82
C LEU A 35 9.09 -17.64 4.31
N PRO A 36 10.14 -17.91 5.10
CA PRO A 36 9.98 -18.10 6.53
C PRO A 36 9.60 -16.79 7.21
N ALA A 37 8.73 -16.87 8.21
CA ALA A 37 8.39 -15.74 9.07
C ALA A 37 9.61 -15.32 9.89
N ASN A 38 10.13 -14.11 9.68
CA ASN A 38 11.25 -13.48 10.40
C ASN A 38 11.13 -11.94 10.31
N MET A 39 12.06 -11.20 10.92
CA MET A 39 12.01 -9.74 10.95
C MET A 39 11.99 -9.10 9.55
N PHE A 40 12.85 -9.55 8.63
CA PHE A 40 12.92 -9.00 7.27
C PHE A 40 11.65 -9.26 6.48
N THR A 41 11.09 -10.47 6.59
CA THR A 41 9.83 -10.80 5.91
C THR A 41 8.64 -10.07 6.54
N ALA A 42 8.62 -9.87 7.86
CA ALA A 42 7.59 -9.06 8.51
C ALA A 42 7.61 -7.60 8.03
N VAL A 43 8.79 -6.96 8.00
CA VAL A 43 8.95 -5.59 7.49
C VAL A 43 8.55 -5.49 6.02
N ALA A 44 8.94 -6.47 5.20
CA ALA A 44 8.57 -6.52 3.80
C ALA A 44 7.04 -6.68 3.61
N LEU A 45 6.40 -7.56 4.37
CA LEU A 45 4.96 -7.80 4.34
C LEU A 45 4.19 -6.55 4.78
N ASN A 46 4.54 -5.96 5.92
CA ASN A 46 3.91 -4.74 6.41
C ASN A 46 3.99 -3.62 5.36
N ALA A 47 5.20 -3.35 4.86
CA ALA A 47 5.43 -2.34 3.82
C ALA A 47 4.62 -2.58 2.55
N PHE A 48 4.37 -3.84 2.17
CA PHE A 48 3.55 -4.16 0.99
C PHE A 48 2.05 -3.98 1.29
N LEU A 49 1.57 -4.44 2.44
CA LEU A 49 0.17 -4.30 2.84
C LEU A 49 -0.23 -2.83 2.94
N GLN A 50 0.57 -2.00 3.61
CA GLN A 50 0.33 -0.56 3.76
C GLN A 50 0.21 0.18 2.41
N THR A 51 0.79 -0.35 1.34
CA THR A 51 0.78 0.30 0.02
C THR A 51 -0.20 -0.34 -0.96
N ALA A 52 -0.24 -1.67 -1.06
CA ALA A 52 -1.05 -2.39 -2.05
C ALA A 52 -2.32 -3.03 -1.47
N GLY A 53 -2.47 -3.07 -0.14
CA GLY A 53 -3.58 -3.76 0.49
C GLY A 53 -4.95 -3.18 0.11
N PHE A 54 -5.03 -1.86 -0.07
CA PHE A 54 -6.25 -1.18 -0.55
C PHE A 54 -6.70 -1.70 -1.92
N VAL A 55 -5.80 -1.70 -2.92
CA VAL A 55 -6.15 -2.15 -4.28
C VAL A 55 -6.44 -3.65 -4.33
N LEU A 56 -5.71 -4.45 -3.54
CA LEU A 56 -5.93 -5.89 -3.43
C LEU A 56 -7.28 -6.21 -2.78
N PHE A 57 -7.66 -5.49 -1.72
CA PHE A 57 -8.98 -5.65 -1.13
C PHE A 57 -10.09 -5.25 -2.10
N LYS A 58 -9.94 -4.10 -2.78
CA LYS A 58 -10.93 -3.61 -3.76
C LYS A 58 -11.23 -4.66 -4.83
N LYS A 59 -10.19 -5.37 -5.32
CA LYS A 59 -10.29 -6.40 -6.35
C LYS A 59 -10.77 -7.77 -5.83
N TYR A 60 -10.18 -8.28 -4.75
CA TYR A 60 -10.38 -9.67 -4.32
C TYR A 60 -11.32 -9.85 -3.12
N ARG A 61 -11.66 -8.77 -2.41
CA ARG A 61 -12.69 -8.71 -1.36
C ARG A 61 -12.54 -9.81 -0.30
N SER A 62 -13.44 -10.79 -0.30
CA SER A 62 -13.47 -11.88 0.68
C SER A 62 -12.24 -12.77 0.59
N GLN A 63 -11.63 -12.94 -0.59
CA GLN A 63 -10.41 -13.73 -0.71
C GLN A 63 -9.22 -13.01 -0.05
N PHE A 64 -9.14 -11.68 -0.17
CA PHE A 64 -8.12 -10.90 0.53
C PHE A 64 -8.27 -11.04 2.05
N ARG A 65 -9.51 -11.02 2.58
CA ARG A 65 -9.76 -11.27 4.01
C ARG A 65 -9.29 -12.66 4.47
N LYS A 66 -9.50 -13.70 3.65
CA LYS A 66 -8.96 -15.05 3.96
C LYS A 66 -7.43 -15.03 4.03
N LEU A 67 -6.78 -14.28 3.14
CA LEU A 67 -5.33 -14.12 3.16
C LEU A 67 -4.87 -13.36 4.42
N LEU A 68 -5.58 -12.31 4.85
CA LEU A 68 -5.31 -11.65 6.14
C LEU A 68 -5.46 -12.61 7.33
N ASN A 69 -6.42 -13.54 7.28
CA ASN A 69 -6.56 -14.56 8.32
C ASN A 69 -5.34 -15.50 8.35
N ILE A 70 -4.78 -15.88 7.20
CA ILE A 70 -3.53 -16.66 7.12
C ILE A 70 -2.37 -15.86 7.74
N ILE A 71 -2.27 -14.56 7.44
CA ILE A 71 -1.25 -13.70 8.04
C ILE A 71 -1.39 -13.67 9.57
N SER A 72 -2.60 -13.49 10.09
CA SER A 72 -2.85 -13.41 11.54
C SER A 72 -2.59 -14.75 12.25
N ASN A 73 -3.16 -15.84 11.72
CA ASN A 73 -3.18 -17.14 12.38
C ASN A 73 -1.89 -17.93 12.22
N ASP A 74 -1.20 -17.77 11.10
CA ASP A 74 -0.02 -18.58 10.76
C ASP A 74 1.25 -17.72 10.81
N PHE A 75 1.32 -16.64 10.02
CA PHE A 75 2.54 -15.85 9.90
C PHE A 75 2.90 -15.11 11.21
N LEU A 76 1.97 -14.33 11.78
CA LEU A 76 2.21 -13.60 13.04
C LEU A 76 2.40 -14.56 14.22
N LYS A 77 1.69 -15.69 14.24
CA LYS A 77 1.91 -16.74 15.24
C LYS A 77 3.34 -17.27 15.18
N ALA A 78 3.84 -17.60 13.99
CA ALA A 78 5.22 -18.07 13.79
C ALA A 78 6.26 -17.02 14.20
N LEU A 79 5.99 -15.72 14.02
CA LEU A 79 6.87 -14.66 14.53
C LEU A 79 6.89 -14.64 16.07
N ARG A 80 5.72 -14.73 16.73
CA ARG A 80 5.61 -14.73 18.21
C ARG A 80 6.31 -15.93 18.85
N GLU A 81 6.26 -17.09 18.20
CA GLU A 81 6.91 -18.32 18.68
C GLU A 81 8.44 -18.21 18.74
N ARG A 82 9.05 -17.28 18.00
CA ARG A 82 10.49 -17.01 18.07
C ARG A 82 10.94 -16.34 19.37
N ARG A 83 10.00 -15.75 20.13
CA ARG A 83 10.26 -15.07 21.41
C ARG A 83 11.35 -13.99 21.34
N ASP A 84 11.41 -13.30 20.20
CA ASP A 84 12.32 -12.19 19.97
C ASP A 84 11.60 -10.85 20.23
N PRO A 85 11.97 -10.10 21.30
CA PRO A 85 11.34 -8.83 21.63
C PRO A 85 11.49 -7.77 20.54
N GLU A 86 12.53 -7.82 19.71
CA GLU A 86 12.76 -6.83 18.64
C GLU A 86 11.67 -6.89 17.56
N MET A 87 10.98 -8.03 17.46
CA MET A 87 9.89 -8.25 16.50
C MET A 87 8.53 -7.76 17.00
N ASN A 88 8.39 -7.45 18.30
CA ASN A 88 7.10 -7.04 18.86
C ASN A 88 6.49 -5.81 18.17
N PRO A 89 7.25 -4.73 17.88
CA PRO A 89 6.68 -3.56 17.22
C PRO A 89 6.07 -3.89 15.85
N ILE A 90 6.76 -4.67 15.01
CA ILE A 90 6.27 -5.01 13.68
C ILE A 90 5.09 -6.01 13.74
N ILE A 91 5.07 -6.90 14.73
CA ILE A 91 3.92 -7.80 14.96
C ILE A 91 2.68 -6.98 15.33
N VAL A 92 2.82 -6.02 16.25
CA VAL A 92 1.72 -5.14 16.66
C VAL A 92 1.25 -4.30 15.47
N GLU A 93 2.15 -3.73 14.68
CA GLU A 93 1.79 -2.91 13.52
C GLU A 93 1.00 -3.69 12.47
N ILE A 94 1.42 -4.90 12.11
CA ILE A 94 0.68 -5.76 11.17
C ILE A 94 -0.67 -6.19 11.77
N GLN A 95 -0.71 -6.48 13.07
CA GLN A 95 -1.95 -6.86 13.75
C GLN A 95 -2.97 -5.72 13.72
N SER A 96 -2.57 -4.51 14.10
CA SER A 96 -3.40 -3.31 14.07
C SER A 96 -3.90 -3.01 12.65
N TYR A 97 -3.04 -3.11 11.63
CA TYR A 97 -3.45 -2.95 10.23
C TYR A 97 -4.63 -3.87 9.84
N ILE A 98 -4.62 -5.12 10.33
CA ILE A 98 -5.69 -6.10 10.06
C ILE A 98 -6.95 -5.77 10.87
N GLU A 99 -6.81 -5.52 12.17
CA GLU A 99 -7.91 -5.29 13.11
C GLU A 99 -8.67 -4.00 12.83
N ASP A 100 -7.93 -2.92 12.54
CA ASP A 100 -8.48 -1.60 12.24
C ASP A 100 -9.00 -1.51 10.79
N ASN A 101 -8.84 -2.58 10.01
CA ASN A 101 -9.22 -2.66 8.60
C ASN A 101 -8.61 -1.52 7.75
N GLU A 102 -7.34 -1.17 8.00
CA GLU A 102 -6.64 -0.08 7.32
C GLU A 102 -6.62 -0.26 5.78
N TYR A 103 -6.70 -1.50 5.29
CA TYR A 103 -6.88 -1.83 3.87
C TYR A 103 -8.18 -1.29 3.23
N LEU A 104 -9.11 -0.74 4.00
CA LEU A 104 -10.29 -0.05 3.49
C LEU A 104 -10.01 1.41 3.12
N ARG A 105 -8.94 1.99 3.67
CA ARG A 105 -8.56 3.38 3.47
C ARG A 105 -7.58 3.49 2.31
N GLU A 106 -7.72 4.57 1.55
CA GLU A 106 -6.77 4.85 0.49
C GLU A 106 -5.40 5.23 1.08
N PRO A 107 -4.29 4.63 0.62
CA PRO A 107 -2.99 4.91 1.19
C PRO A 107 -2.53 6.34 0.86
N GLU A 108 -1.83 6.96 1.81
CA GLU A 108 -1.28 8.30 1.64
C GLU A 108 -0.36 8.39 0.41
N GLY A 109 -0.47 9.48 -0.34
CA GLY A 109 0.33 9.73 -1.53
C GLY A 109 -0.05 8.88 -2.75
N ARG A 110 -1.17 8.13 -2.72
CA ARG A 110 -1.65 7.36 -3.89
C ARG A 110 -2.02 8.24 -5.08
N ASN A 111 -2.73 9.35 -4.83
CA ASN A 111 -3.06 10.33 -5.85
C ASN A 111 -2.22 11.58 -5.63
N LEU A 112 -1.77 12.19 -6.72
CA LEU A 112 -1.19 13.53 -6.69
C LEU A 112 -2.30 14.48 -6.23
N GLN A 113 -2.15 15.07 -5.05
CA GLN A 113 -2.98 16.21 -4.68
C GLN A 113 -2.62 17.32 -5.66
N GLU A 114 -3.57 17.73 -6.51
CA GLU A 114 -3.46 18.95 -7.31
C GLU A 114 -3.36 20.13 -6.34
N SER A 115 -2.17 20.41 -5.81
CA SER A 115 -1.96 21.64 -5.06
C SER A 115 -2.17 22.77 -6.06
N LEU A 116 -3.26 23.51 -5.87
CA LEU A 116 -3.79 24.61 -6.70
C LEU A 116 -2.82 25.77 -6.97
N LEU A 117 -1.52 25.63 -6.69
CA LEU A 117 -0.50 26.66 -6.90
C LEU A 117 -0.35 27.07 -8.38
N SER A 118 -0.78 26.23 -9.33
CA SER A 118 -0.84 26.63 -10.75
C SER A 118 -1.97 27.61 -11.09
N SER A 119 -3.00 27.79 -10.24
CA SER A 119 -4.08 28.76 -10.51
C SER A 119 -3.76 30.19 -10.04
N ALA A 120 -2.74 30.37 -9.19
CA ALA A 120 -2.35 31.67 -8.65
C ALA A 120 -1.47 32.49 -9.59
N MET A 121 -0.98 31.91 -10.68
CA MET A 121 -0.29 32.62 -11.77
C MET A 121 -1.24 32.77 -12.97
N GLY A 122 -2.31 33.56 -12.79
CA GLY A 122 -3.01 34.14 -13.93
C GLY A 122 -2.09 35.16 -14.62
N PRO A 123 -2.20 35.36 -15.95
CA PRO A 123 -1.37 36.33 -16.66
C PRO A 123 -1.63 37.72 -16.08
N ASP A 124 -0.57 38.43 -15.71
CA ASP A 124 -0.64 39.84 -15.34
C ASP A 124 -1.44 40.57 -16.44
N SER A 125 -2.64 41.03 -16.07
CA SER A 125 -3.47 41.82 -16.94
C SER A 125 -2.70 43.09 -17.32
N GLU A 126 -2.43 43.24 -18.61
CA GLU A 126 -1.97 44.49 -19.23
C GLU A 126 -2.86 45.63 -18.75
N SER A 127 -2.35 46.39 -17.78
CA SER A 127 -2.97 47.63 -17.34
C SER A 127 -2.48 48.70 -18.30
N GLY A 128 -3.38 49.12 -19.17
CA GLY A 128 -3.12 50.08 -20.23
C GLY A 128 -2.42 51.33 -19.72
N ILE A 129 -1.33 51.68 -20.38
CA ILE A 129 -0.70 52.99 -20.27
C ILE A 129 -1.15 53.77 -21.50
N GLY A 130 -2.21 54.57 -21.32
CA GLY A 130 -2.53 55.67 -22.22
C GLY A 130 -1.71 56.90 -21.83
N TYR A 131 -0.97 57.47 -22.78
CA TYR A 131 -0.54 58.88 -22.73
C TYR A 131 -0.51 59.45 -24.16
N TYR A 132 -1.35 60.48 -24.33
CA TYR A 132 -1.39 61.55 -25.34
C TYR A 132 -1.16 61.22 -26.82
#